data_AF-A0A956JGE5-F1
#
_entry.id   AF-A0A956JGE5-F1
#
_cell.length_a   1.000
_cell.length_b   1.000
_cell.length_c   1.000
_cell.angle_alpha   90.00
_cell.angle_beta   90.00
_cell.angle_gamma   90.00
#
_symmetry.space_group_name_H-M   'P 1'
#
loop_
_entity.id
_entity.type
_entity.pdbx_description
1 polymer ?
#
loop_
_entity_poly.entity_id
_entity_poly.type
_entity_poly.pdbx_seq_one_letter_code
_entity_poly.pdbx_strand_id
1 'polypeptide(L)' 'MSIKTITLQVTIDQTNLILEALGQQPFVKVYELIASIQAQAKRQLDDEAPQPAATPTLLGGVGGE' A
#
# COMPACT_ATOMS: atom_id res chain seq x y z
N MET A 1 19.33 16.01 -16.31
CA MET A 1 17.86 16.03 -16.08
C MET A 1 17.62 15.77 -14.61
N SER A 2 16.88 16.64 -13.91
CA SER A 2 16.56 16.45 -12.49
C SER A 2 15.41 15.46 -12.36
N ILE A 3 15.58 14.40 -11.58
CA ILE A 3 14.53 13.42 -11.29
C ILE A 3 13.59 14.04 -10.24
N LYS A 4 12.29 14.10 -10.55
CA LYS A 4 11.24 14.53 -9.62
C LYS A 4 10.28 13.37 -9.38
N THR A 5 10.01 13.07 -8.12
CA THR A 5 9.08 12.01 -7.70
C THR A 5 7.79 12.64 -7.17
N ILE A 6 6.66 11.95 -7.39
CA ILE A 6 5.35 12.32 -6.84
C ILE A 6 4.70 11.07 -6.24
N THR A 7 3.90 11.25 -5.18
CA THR A 7 3.07 10.18 -4.60
C THR A 7 1.65 10.33 -5.14
N LEU A 8 1.09 9.26 -5.69
CA LEU A 8 -0.29 9.21 -6.17
C LEU A 8 -1.11 8.30 -5.24
N GLN A 9 -2.24 8.80 -4.75
CA GLN A 9 -3.18 8.02 -3.95
C GLN A 9 -4.36 7.66 -4.84
N VAL A 10 -4.45 6.40 -5.22
CA VAL A 10 -5.44 5.85 -6.17
C VAL A 10 -6.06 4.60 -5.58
N THR A 11 -7.28 4.27 -5.99
CA THR A 11 -7.90 3.01 -5.55
C THR A 11 -7.28 1.81 -6.25
N ILE A 12 -7.57 0.61 -5.75
CA ILE A 12 -7.15 -0.64 -6.40
C ILE A 12 -7.71 -0.73 -7.82
N ASP A 13 -8.99 -0.39 -8.03
CA ASP A 13 -9.59 -0.38 -9.37
C ASP A 13 -8.90 0.60 -10.33
N GLN A 14 -8.57 1.80 -9.85
CA GLN A 14 -7.82 2.79 -10.65
C GLN A 14 -6.40 2.29 -10.96
N THR A 15 -5.77 1.60 -10.01
CA THR A 15 -4.45 0.99 -10.21
C THR A 15 -4.51 -0.08 -11.29
N ASN A 16 -5.51 -0.95 -11.26
CA ASN A 16 -5.72 -1.98 -12.28
C ASN A 16 -5.95 -1.37 -13.67
N LEU A 17 -6.75 -0.29 -13.76
CA LEU A 17 -6.97 0.43 -15.02
C LEU A 17 -5.67 1.02 -15.59
N ILE A 18 -4.82 1.61 -14.74
CA ILE A 18 -3.51 2.11 -15.14
C ILE A 18 -2.63 0.97 -15.66
N LEU A 19 -2.58 -0.16 -14.94
CA LEU A 19 -1.79 -1.33 -15.35
C LEU A 19 -2.28 -1.93 -16.67
N GLU A 20 -3.59 -1.99 -16.89
CA GLU A 20 -4.20 -2.43 -18.15
C GLU A 20 -3.81 -1.51 -19.31
N ALA A 21 -3.92 -0.19 -19.13
CA ALA A 21 -3.52 0.79 -20.14
C ALA A 21 -2.02 0.70 -20.48
N LEU A 22 -1.16 0.45 -19.48
CA LEU A 22 0.27 0.21 -19.70
C LEU A 22 0.51 -1.10 -20.46
N GLY A 23 -0.28 -2.13 -20.21
CA GLY A 23 -0.24 -3.41 -20.94
C GLY A 23 -0.53 -3.29 -22.43
N GLN A 24 -1.20 -2.22 -22.88
CA GLN A 24 -1.44 -1.93 -24.30
C GLN A 24 -0.25 -1.26 -25.00
N GLN A 25 0.81 -0.89 -24.28
CA GLN A 25 2.02 -0.29 -24.84
C GLN A 25 3.10 -1.36 -25.08
N PRO A 26 4.13 -1.08 -25.91
CA PRO A 26 5.25 -1.99 -26.10
C PRO A 26 5.93 -2.31 -24.75
N PHE A 27 6.06 -3.60 -24.43
CA PHE A 27 6.58 -4.08 -23.13
C PHE A 27 7.91 -3.41 -22.70
N VAL A 28 8.84 -3.23 -23.64
CA VAL A 28 10.15 -2.58 -23.42
C VAL A 28 10.04 -1.15 -22.86
N LYS A 29 8.91 -0.46 -23.04
CA LYS A 29 8.69 0.89 -22.51
C LYS A 29 8.08 0.90 -21.12
N VAL A 30 7.40 -0.18 -20.72
CA VAL A 30 6.52 -0.17 -19.53
C VAL A 30 6.95 -1.12 -18.42
N TYR A 31 7.85 -2.09 -18.69
CA TYR A 31 8.22 -3.10 -17.69
C TYR A 31 8.78 -2.50 -16.39
N GLU A 32 9.66 -1.50 -16.47
CA GLU A 32 10.22 -0.81 -15.29
C GLU A 32 9.16 0.02 -14.55
N LEU A 33 8.23 0.62 -15.31
CA LEU A 33 7.15 1.42 -14.74
C LEU A 33 6.16 0.54 -13.98
N ILE A 34 5.75 -0.59 -14.56
CA ILE A 34 4.87 -1.57 -13.93
C ILE A 34 5.51 -2.11 -12.65
N ALA A 35 6.80 -2.50 -12.70
CA ALA A 35 7.53 -2.97 -11.53
C ALA A 35 7.59 -1.90 -10.42
N SER A 36 7.80 -0.64 -10.80
CA SER A 36 7.84 0.49 -9.86
C SER A 36 6.48 0.75 -9.19
N ILE A 37 5.38 0.65 -9.94
CA ILE A 37 4.02 0.80 -9.42
C ILE A 37 3.69 -0.35 -8.46
N GLN A 38 3.98 -1.60 -8.85
CA GLN A 38 3.74 -2.76 -8.00
C GLN A 38 4.53 -2.70 -6.68
N ALA A 39 5.80 -2.26 -6.73
CA ALA A 39 6.61 -2.10 -5.54
C ALA A 39 6.06 -1.03 -4.58
N GLN A 40 5.50 0.06 -5.12
CA GLN A 40 4.85 1.10 -4.32
C GLN A 40 3.53 0.61 -3.71
N ALA A 41 2.70 -0.07 -4.51
CA ALA A 41 1.44 -0.62 -4.03
C ALA A 41 1.66 -1.63 -2.89
N LYS A 42 2.63 -2.53 -3.04
CA LYS A 42 2.97 -3.50 -1.99
C LYS A 42 3.34 -2.83 -0.67
N ARG A 43 4.21 -1.81 -0.72
CA ARG A 43 4.60 -1.03 0.49
C ARG A 43 3.40 -0.36 1.15
N GLN A 44 2.47 0.17 0.37
CA GLN A 44 1.29 0.85 0.92
C GLN A 44 0.29 -0.14 1.53
N LEU A 45 0.16 -1.34 0.97
CA LEU A 45 -0.73 -2.39 1.48
C LEU A 45 -0.16 -3.11 2.70
N ASP A 46 1.16 -3.34 2.75
CA ASP A 46 1.83 -3.99 3.88
C ASP A 46 1.93 -3.08 5.13
N ASP A 47 1.90 -1.75 4.96
CA ASP A 47 1.91 -0.78 6.08
C ASP A 47 0.54 -0.67 6.78
N GLU A 48 -0.53 -1.17 6.15
CA GLU A 48 -1.89 -1.25 6.72
C GLU A 48 -2.11 -2.58 7.48
N ALA A 49 -1.06 -3.15 8.08
CA ALA A 49 -1.24 -4.19 9.09
C ALA A 49 -1.75 -3.53 10.39
N PRO A 50 -2.90 -3.95 10.95
CA PRO A 50 -3.45 -3.33 12.14
C PRO A 50 -2.49 -3.54 13.30
N GLN A 51 -1.96 -2.43 13.82
CA GLN A 51 -1.37 -2.38 15.15
C GLN A 51 -2.36 -3.08 16.09
N PRO A 52 -1.98 -4.17 16.79
CA PRO A 52 -2.86 -4.77 17.76
C PRO A 52 -3.20 -3.66 18.76
N ALA A 53 -4.48 -3.32 18.84
CA ALA A 53 -5.00 -2.47 19.89
C ALA A 53 -4.63 -3.16 21.21
N ALA A 54 -3.52 -2.73 21.80
CA ALA A 54 -3.16 -3.04 23.17
C ALA A 54 -4.21 -2.33 24.04
N THR A 55 -5.37 -2.96 24.16
CA THR A 55 -6.28 -2.76 25.27
C THR A 55 -5.83 -3.74 26.35
N PRO A 56 -5.05 -3.31 27.36
CA PRO A 56 -5.05 -4.03 28.61
C PRO A 56 -6.42 -3.82 29.27
N THR A 57 -7.43 -4.57 28.83
CA THR A 57 -8.70 -4.68 29.56
C THR A 57 -8.47 -5.60 30.76
N LEU A 58 -8.23 -4.93 31.88
CA LEU A 58 -8.48 -5.26 33.29
C LEU A 58 -9.10 -6.66 33.57
N LEU A 59 -8.36 -7.51 34.30
CA LEU A 59 -8.90 -8.68 34.98
C LEU A 59 -8.48 -8.71 36.46
N GLY A 60 -9.45 -8.49 37.33
CA GLY A 60 -9.56 -9.16 38.64
C GLY A 60 -8.76 -8.61 39.81
N GLY A 61 -9.39 -7.78 40.63
CA GLY A 61 -8.86 -7.39 41.93
C GLY A 61 -9.82 -6.58 42.79
N VAL A 62 -11.09 -7.01 42.93
CA VAL A 62 -11.96 -6.51 44.00
C VAL A 62 -11.72 -7.39 45.24
N GLY A 63 -10.96 -6.86 46.19
CA GLY A 63 -10.74 -7.45 47.51
C GLY A 63 -10.42 -6.36 48.54
N GLY A 64 -11.31 -6.21 49.53
CA GLY A 64 -11.28 -5.21 50.62
C GLY A 64 -12.44 -4.23 50.45
N GLU A 65 -13.42 -4.11 51.36
CA GLU A 65 -13.54 -4.47 52.77
C GLU A 65 -14.98 -4.93 53.11
#